data_AF-A0A1G9IG44-F1
#
_entry.id   AF-A0A1G9IG44-F1
#
_cell.length_a   1.000
_cell.length_b   1.000
_cell.length_c   1.000
_cell.angle_alpha   90.00
_cell.angle_beta   90.00
_cell.angle_gamma   90.00
#
_symmetry.space_group_name_H-M   'P 1'
#
loop_
_entity.id
_entity.type
_entity.pdbx_description
1 polymer ?
#
loop_
_entity_poly.entity_id
_entity_poly.type
_entity_poly.pdbx_seq_one_letter_code
_entity_poly.pdbx_strand_id
1 'polypeptide(L)'
;MENNRENVKLGFAWLSFIIYLVLFWLGSVILEQKQLVWLLLEIYVLGIDAFILYKYRFPKQNSLLVAVVLSGIYAVSEIIHLNPLSIFNIGLVFLSICAVSVTFERFPNGALKWFKEVSKKGILKSISIGILFGLIWGAINYLLMVSSNQLQPANVLNVFVLSLSPAIIEEIAYRTVFYAFCLIELCGRVQTKWQTFTIYVMMTIPHILPHTVDCFKNGFLSGLIEWVITTILYLLVFGLVFAVLQRKRDISSAMIAHGTVDFIRFCLFGLPF
;
A
#
# COMPACT_ATOMS: atom_id res chain seq x y z
N MET A 1 -6.41 -38.90 -15.19
CA MET A 1 -5.93 -37.84 -14.26
C MET A 1 -4.68 -37.24 -14.86
N GLU A 2 -4.86 -36.29 -15.77
CA GLU A 2 -3.79 -35.76 -16.62
C GLU A 2 -3.84 -34.23 -16.54
N ASN A 3 -2.93 -33.70 -15.71
CA ASN A 3 -2.17 -32.47 -15.86
C ASN A 3 -2.73 -31.35 -16.78
N ASN A 4 -3.90 -30.80 -16.47
CA ASN A 4 -4.26 -29.46 -16.98
C ASN A 4 -3.55 -28.42 -16.09
N ARG A 5 -2.24 -28.22 -16.32
CA ARG A 5 -1.57 -26.96 -15.94
C ARG A 5 -2.14 -25.89 -16.85
N GLU A 6 -3.34 -25.40 -16.54
CA GLU A 6 -3.74 -24.11 -17.07
C GLU A 6 -2.61 -23.15 -16.73
N ASN A 7 -1.97 -22.60 -17.75
CA ASN A 7 -1.05 -21.49 -17.60
C ASN A 7 -1.87 -20.35 -17.04
N VAL A 8 -1.99 -20.28 -15.73
CA VAL A 8 -2.74 -19.25 -15.05
C VAL A 8 -1.98 -17.93 -15.28
N LYS A 9 -2.55 -17.07 -16.12
CA LYS A 9 -1.93 -15.83 -16.60
C LYS A 9 -2.40 -14.65 -15.75
N LEU A 10 -1.49 -13.75 -15.41
CA LEU A 10 -1.76 -12.46 -14.74
C LEU A 10 -2.23 -11.39 -15.74
N GLY A 11 -2.99 -11.82 -16.76
CA GLY A 11 -3.35 -10.97 -17.88
C GLY A 11 -4.30 -9.84 -17.45
N PHE A 12 -5.19 -10.13 -16.50
CA PHE A 12 -6.16 -9.15 -16.03
C PHE A 12 -5.50 -8.12 -15.10
N ALA A 13 -4.57 -8.53 -14.23
CA ALA A 13 -3.74 -7.62 -13.44
C ALA A 13 -2.99 -6.64 -14.34
N TRP A 14 -2.26 -7.13 -15.33
CA TRP A 14 -1.52 -6.26 -16.26
C TRP A 14 -2.44 -5.37 -17.09
N LEU A 15 -3.56 -5.88 -17.60
CA LEU A 15 -4.52 -5.06 -18.34
C LEU A 15 -5.07 -3.92 -17.46
N SER A 16 -5.50 -4.23 -16.24
CA SER A 16 -6.02 -3.23 -15.31
C SER A 16 -4.96 -2.19 -14.93
N PHE A 17 -3.71 -2.62 -14.76
CA PHE A 17 -2.59 -1.74 -14.48
C PHE A 17 -2.26 -0.83 -15.66
N ILE A 18 -2.30 -1.33 -16.90
CA ILE A 18 -2.09 -0.52 -18.11
C ILE A 18 -3.18 0.55 -18.23
N ILE A 19 -4.44 0.20 -17.94
CA ILE A 19 -5.54 1.17 -17.92
C ILE A 19 -5.28 2.24 -16.86
N TYR A 20 -4.91 1.85 -15.64
CA TYR A 20 -4.53 2.79 -14.58
C TYR A 20 -3.36 3.68 -14.99
N LEU A 21 -2.32 3.12 -15.62
CA LEU A 21 -1.13 3.86 -16.07
C LEU A 21 -1.50 4.91 -17.12
N VAL A 22 -2.35 4.59 -18.09
CA VAL A 22 -2.82 5.57 -19.09
C VAL A 22 -3.61 6.70 -18.43
N LEU A 23 -4.50 6.37 -17.48
CA LEU A 23 -5.24 7.37 -16.72
C LEU A 23 -4.34 8.22 -15.81
N PHE A 24 -3.29 7.63 -15.24
CA PHE A 24 -2.25 8.34 -14.50
C PHE A 24 -1.56 9.39 -15.37
N TRP A 25 -1.17 9.01 -16.59
CA TRP A 25 -0.54 9.94 -17.54
C TRP A 25 -1.50 11.09 -17.92
N LEU A 26 -2.78 10.79 -18.14
CA LEU A 26 -3.81 11.80 -18.37
C LEU A 26 -3.94 12.75 -17.16
N GLY A 27 -4.02 12.22 -15.94
CA GLY A 27 -4.13 13.04 -14.73
C GLY A 27 -2.88 13.88 -14.42
N SER A 28 -1.69 13.31 -14.66
CA SER A 28 -0.42 13.93 -14.27
C SER A 28 0.11 14.93 -15.30
N VAL A 29 0.01 14.61 -16.60
CA VAL A 29 0.59 15.44 -17.67
C VAL A 29 -0.41 16.42 -18.26
N ILE A 30 -1.67 16.03 -18.39
CA ILE A 30 -2.67 16.87 -19.04
C ILE A 30 -3.40 17.76 -18.04
N LEU A 31 -3.74 17.21 -16.87
CA LEU A 31 -4.47 17.95 -15.85
C LEU A 31 -3.55 18.57 -14.79
N GLU A 32 -2.34 18.05 -14.60
CA GLU A 32 -1.36 18.48 -13.58
C GLU A 32 -1.95 18.50 -12.15
N GLN A 33 -2.93 17.63 -11.86
CA GLN A 33 -3.64 17.60 -10.58
C GLN A 33 -3.23 16.40 -9.72
N LYS A 34 -2.34 16.63 -8.75
CA LYS A 34 -1.90 15.60 -7.80
C LYS A 34 -3.04 14.93 -7.07
N GLN A 35 -4.00 15.69 -6.55
CA GLN A 35 -5.15 15.15 -5.81
C GLN A 35 -6.03 14.23 -6.67
N LEU A 36 -6.20 14.55 -7.96
CA LEU A 36 -6.96 13.71 -8.88
C LEU A 36 -6.26 12.37 -9.12
N VAL A 37 -4.93 12.36 -9.19
CA VAL A 37 -4.14 11.14 -9.37
C VAL A 37 -4.19 10.24 -8.13
N TRP A 38 -4.23 10.82 -6.93
CA TRP A 38 -4.50 10.08 -5.69
C TRP A 38 -5.90 9.47 -5.68
N LEU A 39 -6.93 10.26 -6.03
CA LEU A 39 -8.29 9.77 -6.15
C LEU A 39 -8.43 8.68 -7.21
N LEU A 40 -7.68 8.77 -8.31
CA LEU A 40 -7.63 7.73 -9.33
C LEU A 40 -7.09 6.40 -8.78
N LEU A 41 -6.05 6.43 -7.94
CA LEU A 41 -5.55 5.22 -7.26
C LEU A 41 -6.62 4.65 -6.34
N GLU A 42 -7.28 5.49 -5.54
CA GLU A 42 -8.34 5.06 -4.63
C GLU A 42 -9.52 4.43 -5.37
N ILE A 43 -9.95 5.02 -6.49
CA ILE A 43 -11.00 4.45 -7.37
C ILE A 43 -10.53 3.12 -7.98
N TYR A 44 -9.27 3.00 -8.38
CA TYR A 44 -8.72 1.75 -8.91
C TYR A 44 -8.77 0.64 -7.87
N VAL A 45 -8.36 0.94 -6.63
CA VAL A 45 -8.43 0.00 -5.50
C VAL A 45 -9.88 -0.37 -5.19
N LEU A 46 -10.78 0.62 -5.13
CA LEU A 46 -12.21 0.38 -4.92
C LEU A 46 -12.81 -0.53 -5.99
N GLY A 47 -12.39 -0.37 -7.24
CA GLY A 47 -12.80 -1.25 -8.35
C GLY A 47 -12.34 -2.69 -8.15
N ILE A 48 -11.10 -2.90 -7.69
CA ILE A 48 -10.59 -4.23 -7.32
C ILE A 48 -11.39 -4.79 -6.15
N ASP A 49 -11.59 -4.02 -5.08
CA ASP A 49 -12.34 -4.45 -3.90
C ASP A 49 -13.77 -4.86 -4.25
N ALA A 50 -14.46 -4.04 -5.05
CA ALA A 50 -15.80 -4.33 -5.54
C ALA A 50 -15.83 -5.61 -6.39
N PHE A 51 -14.86 -5.81 -7.28
CA PHE A 51 -14.75 -7.05 -8.06
C PHE A 51 -14.57 -8.29 -7.16
N ILE A 52 -13.67 -8.21 -6.18
CA ILE A 52 -13.39 -9.31 -5.25
C ILE A 52 -14.63 -9.64 -4.41
N LEU A 53 -15.24 -8.62 -3.81
CA LEU A 53 -16.41 -8.78 -2.92
C LEU A 53 -17.67 -9.17 -3.69
N TYR A 54 -17.83 -8.74 -4.94
CA TYR A 54 -18.89 -9.23 -5.81
C TYR A 54 -18.72 -10.73 -6.07
N LYS A 55 -17.51 -11.15 -6.43
CA LYS A 55 -17.20 -12.54 -6.81
C LYS A 55 -17.23 -13.51 -5.62
N TYR A 56 -16.75 -13.10 -4.45
CA TYR A 56 -16.54 -13.98 -3.31
C TYR A 56 -17.40 -13.65 -2.08
N ARG A 57 -18.21 -12.59 -2.14
CA ARG A 57 -19.01 -12.05 -1.03
C ARG A 57 -18.14 -11.56 0.15
N PHE A 58 -18.78 -11.05 1.19
CA PHE A 58 -18.10 -10.57 2.38
C PHE A 58 -17.45 -11.73 3.17
N PRO A 59 -16.36 -11.45 3.92
CA PRO A 59 -15.64 -12.46 4.69
C PRO A 59 -16.45 -12.92 5.92
N LYS A 60 -15.92 -13.94 6.62
CA LYS A 60 -16.51 -14.44 7.86
C LYS A 60 -16.54 -13.38 8.97
N GLN A 61 -17.43 -13.56 9.95
CA GLN A 61 -17.63 -12.60 11.06
C GLN A 61 -16.35 -12.21 11.78
N ASN A 62 -15.45 -13.16 12.05
CA ASN A 62 -14.18 -12.87 12.73
C ASN A 62 -13.30 -11.90 11.92
N SER A 63 -13.25 -12.08 10.60
CA SER A 63 -12.50 -11.21 9.69
C SER A 63 -13.20 -9.86 9.49
N LEU A 64 -14.54 -9.85 9.52
CA LEU A 64 -15.32 -8.61 9.50
C LEU A 64 -15.04 -7.75 10.74
N LEU A 65 -14.92 -8.37 11.91
CA LEU A 65 -14.52 -7.68 13.13
C LEU A 65 -13.14 -7.03 12.99
N VAL A 66 -12.17 -7.73 12.39
CA VAL A 66 -10.84 -7.16 12.09
C VAL A 66 -10.97 -5.96 11.15
N ALA A 67 -11.82 -6.04 10.12
CA ALA A 67 -12.08 -4.92 9.22
C ALA A 67 -12.61 -3.69 9.97
N VAL A 68 -13.63 -3.88 10.83
CA VAL A 68 -14.21 -2.81 11.65
C VAL A 68 -13.17 -2.19 12.59
N VAL A 69 -12.35 -3.00 13.26
CA VAL A 69 -11.34 -2.51 14.20
C VAL A 69 -10.27 -1.70 13.49
N LEU A 70 -9.69 -2.22 12.41
CA LEU A 70 -8.63 -1.53 11.68
C LEU A 70 -9.13 -0.28 10.95
N SER A 71 -10.32 -0.33 10.33
CA SER A 71 -10.93 0.88 9.73
C SER A 71 -11.31 1.91 10.80
N GLY A 72 -11.67 1.48 12.00
CA GLY A 72 -11.89 2.35 13.15
C GLY A 72 -10.61 3.04 13.61
N ILE A 73 -9.49 2.33 13.67
CA ILE A 73 -8.17 2.93 13.97
C ILE A 73 -7.79 3.94 12.89
N TYR A 74 -8.01 3.61 11.62
CA TYR A 74 -7.82 4.55 10.51
C TYR A 74 -8.72 5.78 10.66
N ALA A 75 -10.00 5.61 10.99
CA ALA A 75 -10.91 6.72 11.23
C ALA A 75 -10.43 7.64 12.35
N VAL A 76 -9.87 7.09 13.43
CA VAL A 76 -9.25 7.89 14.52
C VAL A 76 -8.06 8.70 14.01
N SER A 77 -7.23 8.15 13.11
CA SER A 77 -6.12 8.89 12.51
C SER A 77 -6.56 10.07 11.65
N GLU A 78 -7.73 9.97 11.03
CA GLU A 78 -8.33 11.01 10.19
C GLU A 78 -9.04 12.11 10.99
N ILE A 79 -9.33 11.92 12.29
CA ILE A 79 -10.02 12.94 13.11
C ILE A 79 -9.28 14.28 13.09
N ILE A 80 -7.95 14.25 13.01
CA ILE A 80 -7.10 15.44 12.98
C ILE A 80 -7.40 16.32 11.75
N HIS A 81 -7.88 15.73 10.65
CA HIS A 81 -8.07 16.41 9.36
C HIS A 81 -9.33 15.96 8.62
N LEU A 82 -10.40 15.68 9.37
CA LEU A 82 -11.63 15.10 8.84
C LEU A 82 -12.23 15.95 7.73
N ASN A 83 -12.30 15.38 6.53
CA ASN A 83 -12.92 15.99 5.36
C ASN A 83 -13.75 14.93 4.60
N PRO A 84 -14.52 15.31 3.56
CA PRO A 84 -15.32 14.34 2.81
C PRO A 84 -14.51 13.18 2.20
N LEU A 85 -13.26 13.41 1.81
CA LEU A 85 -12.36 12.38 1.30
C LEU A 85 -11.95 11.41 2.42
N SER A 86 -11.78 11.88 3.65
CA SER A 86 -11.52 11.00 4.80
C SER A 86 -12.65 9.99 5.02
N ILE A 87 -13.92 10.39 4.86
CA ILE A 87 -15.07 9.47 4.97
C ILE A 87 -15.01 8.40 3.88
N PHE A 88 -14.70 8.81 2.65
CA PHE A 88 -14.50 7.88 1.54
C PHE A 88 -13.35 6.90 1.82
N ASN A 89 -12.22 7.39 2.33
CA ASN A 89 -11.04 6.57 2.63
C ASN A 89 -11.26 5.60 3.79
N ILE A 90 -12.05 5.97 4.81
CA ILE A 90 -12.48 5.03 5.86
C ILE A 90 -13.28 3.87 5.25
N GLY A 91 -14.20 4.19 4.33
CA GLY A 91 -14.96 3.18 3.58
C GLY A 91 -14.08 2.30 2.70
N LEU A 92 -13.13 2.90 1.99
CA LEU A 92 -12.14 2.20 1.15
C LEU A 92 -11.33 1.21 2.00
N VAL A 93 -10.72 1.66 3.10
CA VAL A 93 -9.94 0.80 4.00
C VAL A 93 -10.77 -0.38 4.51
N PHE A 94 -12.01 -0.13 4.93
CA PHE A 94 -12.91 -1.20 5.37
C PHE A 94 -13.16 -2.25 4.28
N LEU A 95 -13.48 -1.81 3.05
CA LEU A 95 -13.72 -2.70 1.92
C LEU A 95 -12.44 -3.44 1.50
N SER A 96 -11.29 -2.77 1.50
CA SER A 96 -9.99 -3.37 1.22
C SER A 96 -9.64 -4.48 2.20
N ILE A 97 -9.86 -4.27 3.51
CA ILE A 97 -9.63 -5.32 4.52
C ILE A 97 -10.58 -6.50 4.28
N CYS A 98 -11.84 -6.23 3.93
CA CYS A 98 -12.81 -7.29 3.62
C CYS A 98 -12.40 -8.09 2.38
N ALA A 99 -11.99 -7.42 1.29
CA ALA A 99 -11.55 -8.04 0.04
C ALA A 99 -10.28 -8.88 0.23
N VAL A 100 -9.30 -8.35 0.96
CA VAL A 100 -8.09 -9.08 1.36
C VAL A 100 -8.44 -10.32 2.19
N SER A 101 -9.32 -10.16 3.18
CA SER A 101 -9.68 -11.24 4.09
C SER A 101 -10.39 -12.38 3.38
N VAL A 102 -11.40 -12.10 2.56
CA VAL A 102 -12.11 -13.16 1.81
C VAL A 102 -11.18 -13.88 0.83
N THR A 103 -10.25 -13.15 0.23
CA THR A 103 -9.22 -13.72 -0.65
C THR A 103 -8.33 -14.69 0.12
N PHE A 104 -7.86 -14.32 1.30
CA PHE A 104 -6.95 -15.13 2.11
C PHE A 104 -7.65 -16.33 2.77
N GLU A 105 -8.94 -16.20 3.11
CA GLU A 105 -9.76 -17.32 3.53
C GLU A 105 -9.94 -18.35 2.41
N ARG A 106 -10.06 -17.89 1.16
CA ARG A 106 -10.20 -18.75 -0.02
C ARG A 106 -8.89 -19.41 -0.44
N PHE A 107 -7.78 -18.68 -0.35
CA PHE A 107 -6.46 -19.11 -0.79
C PHE A 107 -5.43 -19.09 0.35
N PRO A 108 -5.62 -19.90 1.41
CA PRO A 108 -4.84 -19.80 2.65
C PRO A 108 -3.35 -20.12 2.50
N ASN A 109 -2.98 -20.92 1.50
CA ASN A 109 -1.59 -21.33 1.25
C ASN A 109 -0.75 -20.22 0.62
N GLY A 110 -1.37 -19.35 -0.18
CA GLY A 110 -0.71 -18.18 -0.76
C GLY A 110 -1.03 -16.87 -0.03
N ALA A 111 -1.86 -16.92 1.01
CA ALA A 111 -2.22 -15.75 1.81
C ALA A 111 -1.02 -15.17 2.55
N LEU A 112 -0.93 -13.84 2.55
CA LEU A 112 -0.08 -13.12 3.51
C LEU A 112 -0.66 -13.31 4.91
N LYS A 113 0.20 -13.29 5.91
CA LYS A 113 -0.22 -13.39 7.30
C LYS A 113 -0.33 -11.99 7.90
N TRP A 114 -1.36 -11.76 8.73
CA TRP A 114 -1.45 -10.56 9.56
C TRP A 114 -0.31 -10.54 10.58
N PHE A 115 -0.11 -11.67 11.27
CA PHE A 115 1.08 -11.99 12.06
C PHE A 115 1.57 -13.37 11.65
N LYS A 116 2.88 -13.53 11.45
CA LYS A 116 3.46 -14.82 11.06
C LYS A 116 3.19 -15.92 12.10
N GLU A 117 3.19 -15.54 13.37
CA GLU A 117 2.96 -16.40 14.52
C GLU A 117 2.05 -15.68 15.52
N VAL A 118 0.98 -16.34 15.97
CA VAL A 118 -0.02 -15.77 16.90
C VAL A 118 0.41 -15.88 18.37
N SER A 119 1.54 -16.55 18.65
CA SER A 119 2.10 -16.61 20.00
C SER A 119 2.54 -15.22 20.47
N LYS A 120 2.52 -14.95 21.78
CA LYS A 120 3.01 -13.68 22.35
C LYS A 120 4.42 -13.33 21.84
N LYS A 121 5.32 -14.32 21.81
CA LYS A 121 6.70 -14.16 21.28
C LYS A 121 6.70 -13.84 19.78
N GLY A 122 5.82 -14.48 19.02
CA GLY A 122 5.64 -14.28 17.59
C GLY A 122 5.18 -12.86 17.26
N ILE A 123 4.14 -12.38 17.96
CA ILE A 123 3.63 -11.01 17.83
C ILE A 123 4.71 -9.99 18.20
N LEU A 124 5.37 -10.17 19.36
CA LEU A 124 6.46 -9.30 19.79
C LEU A 124 7.56 -9.23 18.74
N LYS A 125 7.95 -10.37 18.15
CA LYS A 125 8.94 -10.42 17.08
C LYS A 125 8.51 -9.65 15.82
N SER A 126 7.23 -9.67 15.44
CA SER A 126 6.74 -8.88 14.30
C SER A 126 6.80 -7.38 14.59
N ILE A 127 6.39 -6.98 15.79
CA ILE A 127 6.48 -5.59 16.26
C ILE A 127 7.94 -5.13 16.27
N SER A 128 8.86 -5.90 16.88
CA SER A 128 10.27 -5.56 16.96
C SER A 128 10.94 -5.45 15.59
N ILE A 129 10.64 -6.37 14.67
CA ILE A 129 11.15 -6.28 13.29
C ILE A 129 10.59 -5.04 12.59
N GLY A 130 9.29 -4.77 12.73
CA GLY A 130 8.67 -3.57 12.16
C GLY A 130 9.33 -2.28 12.65
N ILE A 131 9.48 -2.13 13.98
CA ILE A 131 10.15 -0.97 14.59
C ILE A 131 11.61 -0.87 14.11
N LEU A 132 12.36 -1.98 14.09
CA LEU A 132 13.75 -1.97 13.66
C LEU A 132 13.89 -1.49 12.20
N PHE A 133 13.12 -2.06 11.28
CA PHE A 133 13.13 -1.63 9.88
C PHE A 133 12.67 -0.18 9.74
N GLY A 134 11.62 0.20 10.47
CA GLY A 134 11.10 1.56 10.50
C GLY A 134 12.11 2.60 10.99
N LEU A 135 12.89 2.27 12.03
CA LEU A 135 13.97 3.14 12.53
C LEU A 135 15.10 3.30 11.51
N ILE A 136 15.56 2.19 10.91
CA ILE A 136 16.64 2.24 9.91
C ILE A 136 16.18 3.06 8.69
N TRP A 137 14.98 2.80 8.18
CA TRP A 137 14.45 3.51 7.01
C TRP A 137 14.02 4.93 7.32
N GLY A 138 13.56 5.20 8.54
CA GLY A 138 13.29 6.55 9.02
C GLY A 138 14.56 7.40 9.08
N ALA A 139 15.68 6.81 9.51
CA ALA A 139 16.98 7.47 9.46
C ALA A 139 17.44 7.75 8.02
N ILE A 140 17.27 6.79 7.10
CA ILE A 140 17.56 7.00 5.67
C ILE A 140 16.68 8.12 5.10
N ASN A 141 15.37 8.09 5.37
CA ASN A 141 14.44 9.12 4.90
C ASN A 141 14.81 10.51 5.45
N TYR A 142 15.18 10.60 6.74
CA TYR A 142 15.71 11.82 7.33
C TYR A 142 16.93 12.35 6.59
N LEU A 143 17.94 11.49 6.33
CA LEU A 143 19.16 11.90 5.63
C LEU A 143 18.88 12.40 4.20
N LEU A 144 17.88 11.83 3.53
CA LEU A 144 17.44 12.27 2.20
C LEU A 144 16.69 13.61 2.23
N MET A 145 15.97 13.89 3.32
CA MET A 145 15.11 15.08 3.44
C MET A 145 15.80 16.30 4.08
N VAL A 146 16.80 16.09 4.95
CA VAL A 146 17.40 17.17 5.75
C VAL A 146 18.12 18.25 4.91
N SER A 147 18.58 17.89 3.71
CA SER A 147 19.23 18.84 2.80
C SER A 147 18.25 19.78 2.09
N SER A 148 16.97 19.39 2.01
CA SER A 148 15.95 20.07 1.21
C SER A 148 14.76 20.59 2.03
N ASN A 149 14.63 20.18 3.29
CA ASN A 149 13.50 20.55 4.15
C ASN A 149 14.00 21.14 5.48
N GLN A 150 13.27 22.13 5.99
CA GLN A 150 13.53 22.71 7.30
C GLN A 150 12.95 21.81 8.41
N LEU A 151 13.62 21.77 9.57
CA LEU A 151 13.08 21.10 10.73
C LEU A 151 11.89 21.87 11.28
N GLN A 152 10.75 21.18 11.40
CA GLN A 152 9.49 21.73 11.93
C GLN A 152 8.90 20.75 12.94
N PRO A 153 9.33 20.80 14.21
CA PRO A 153 8.83 19.91 15.23
C PRO A 153 7.32 20.06 15.44
N ALA A 154 6.59 18.96 15.40
CA ALA A 154 5.14 18.92 15.62
C ALA A 154 4.79 18.23 16.95
N ASN A 155 3.54 18.37 17.38
CA ASN A 155 3.03 17.67 18.56
C ASN A 155 3.12 16.16 18.36
N VAL A 156 3.91 15.49 19.22
CA VAL A 156 4.22 14.05 19.10
C VAL A 156 2.96 13.18 19.08
N LEU A 157 1.93 13.52 19.85
CA LEU A 157 0.70 12.74 19.90
C LEU A 157 -0.11 12.89 18.60
N ASN A 158 -0.23 14.12 18.07
CA ASN A 158 -0.90 14.35 16.79
C ASN A 158 -0.16 13.66 15.65
N VAL A 159 1.17 13.74 15.64
CA VAL A 159 2.03 13.07 14.67
C VAL A 159 1.89 11.55 14.75
N PHE A 160 1.88 10.98 15.95
CA PHE A 160 1.67 9.56 16.16
C PHE A 160 0.32 9.11 15.60
N VAL A 161 -0.75 9.80 15.98
CA VAL A 161 -2.11 9.50 15.50
C VAL A 161 -2.19 9.64 13.97
N LEU A 162 -1.62 10.70 13.39
CA LEU A 162 -1.63 10.91 11.94
C LEU A 162 -0.85 9.83 11.18
N SER A 163 0.30 9.39 11.71
CA SER A 163 1.14 8.35 11.07
C SER A 163 0.44 7.00 10.90
N LEU A 164 -0.63 6.74 11.66
CA LEU A 164 -1.45 5.53 11.50
C LEU A 164 -2.22 5.53 10.16
N SER A 165 -2.56 6.70 9.62
CA SER A 165 -3.29 6.82 8.35
C SER A 165 -2.51 6.18 7.19
N PRO A 166 -1.32 6.70 6.78
CA PRO A 166 -0.53 6.10 5.72
C PRO A 166 -0.10 4.66 6.04
N ALA A 167 0.23 4.36 7.31
CA ALA A 167 0.59 3.01 7.74
C ALA A 167 -0.49 1.97 7.49
N ILE A 168 -1.77 2.35 7.54
CA ILE A 168 -2.91 1.44 7.31
C ILE A 168 -3.31 1.46 5.83
N ILE A 169 -3.62 2.63 5.26
CA ILE A 169 -4.18 2.70 3.90
C ILE A 169 -3.15 2.27 2.86
N GLU A 170 -1.88 2.67 2.97
CA GLU A 170 -0.88 2.35 1.96
C GLU A 170 -0.51 0.86 1.99
N GLU A 171 -0.38 0.27 3.18
CA GLU A 171 -0.03 -1.14 3.32
C GLU A 171 -1.21 -2.05 2.98
N ILE A 172 -2.44 -1.68 3.33
CA ILE A 172 -3.62 -2.52 3.08
C ILE A 172 -4.20 -2.24 1.69
N ALA A 173 -4.72 -1.04 1.47
CA ALA A 173 -5.44 -0.68 0.26
C ALA A 173 -4.48 -0.58 -0.94
N TYR A 174 -3.33 0.06 -0.78
CA TYR A 174 -2.44 0.32 -1.92
C TYR A 174 -1.38 -0.76 -2.16
N ARG A 175 -1.41 -1.85 -1.38
CA ARG A 175 -0.45 -2.95 -1.53
C ARG A 175 -1.05 -4.33 -1.31
N THR A 176 -1.69 -4.57 -0.17
CA THR A 176 -2.26 -5.90 0.13
C THR A 176 -3.39 -6.26 -0.84
N VAL A 177 -4.23 -5.30 -1.23
CA VAL A 177 -5.30 -5.51 -2.22
C VAL A 177 -4.71 -5.95 -3.56
N PHE A 178 -3.65 -5.29 -4.04
CA PHE A 178 -2.98 -5.69 -5.29
C PHE A 178 -2.36 -7.08 -5.20
N TYR A 179 -1.79 -7.44 -4.05
CA TYR A 179 -1.35 -8.81 -3.81
C TYR A 179 -2.51 -9.81 -3.89
N ALA A 180 -3.63 -9.51 -3.20
CA ALA A 180 -4.82 -10.35 -3.19
C ALA A 180 -5.41 -10.53 -4.59
N PHE A 181 -5.42 -9.46 -5.39
CA PHE A 181 -5.86 -9.49 -6.77
C PHE A 181 -5.02 -10.43 -7.65
N CYS A 182 -3.69 -10.31 -7.59
CA CYS A 182 -2.80 -11.26 -8.25
C CYS A 182 -2.99 -12.70 -7.74
N LEU A 183 -3.21 -12.88 -6.43
CA LEU A 183 -3.40 -14.19 -5.84
C LEU A 183 -4.66 -14.89 -6.35
N ILE A 184 -5.75 -14.13 -6.56
CA ILE A 184 -7.00 -14.62 -7.16
C ILE A 184 -6.75 -15.11 -8.57
N GLU A 185 -6.10 -14.29 -9.40
CA GLU A 185 -5.79 -14.70 -10.77
C GLU A 185 -4.97 -15.98 -10.76
N LEU A 186 -3.97 -16.09 -9.88
CA LEU A 186 -3.10 -17.26 -9.73
C LEU A 186 -3.73 -18.47 -9.03
N CYS A 187 -5.03 -18.44 -8.72
CA CYS A 187 -5.73 -19.49 -7.99
C CYS A 187 -5.01 -19.90 -6.69
N GLY A 188 -4.40 -18.92 -6.00
CA GLY A 188 -3.69 -19.15 -4.74
C GLY A 188 -2.27 -19.70 -4.84
N ARG A 189 -1.72 -19.92 -6.05
CA ARG A 189 -0.43 -20.60 -6.23
C ARG A 189 0.55 -19.78 -7.06
N VAL A 190 1.61 -19.30 -6.41
CA VAL A 190 2.76 -18.66 -7.08
C VAL A 190 3.79 -19.73 -7.43
N GLN A 191 4.02 -19.95 -8.73
CA GLN A 191 4.85 -21.04 -9.24
C GLN A 191 6.09 -20.54 -10.00
N THR A 192 6.04 -19.36 -10.61
CA THR A 192 7.12 -18.87 -11.48
C THR A 192 7.75 -17.56 -10.98
N LYS A 193 8.98 -17.30 -11.44
CA LYS A 193 9.68 -16.03 -11.18
C LYS A 193 8.91 -14.84 -11.77
N TRP A 194 8.29 -15.00 -12.95
CA TRP A 194 7.48 -13.96 -13.59
C TRP A 194 6.22 -13.62 -12.81
N GLN A 195 5.56 -14.61 -12.21
CA GLN A 195 4.43 -14.37 -11.31
C GLN A 195 4.87 -13.63 -10.04
N THR A 196 6.01 -14.02 -9.49
CA THR A 196 6.62 -13.34 -8.33
C THR A 196 6.98 -11.88 -8.67
N PHE A 197 7.58 -11.64 -9.83
CA PHE A 197 7.91 -10.31 -10.32
C PHE A 197 6.66 -9.44 -10.47
N THR A 198 5.63 -9.95 -11.15
CA THR A 198 4.37 -9.22 -11.34
C THR A 198 3.72 -8.87 -10.01
N ILE A 199 3.71 -9.80 -9.04
CA ILE A 199 3.18 -9.52 -7.69
C ILE A 199 3.92 -8.34 -7.06
N TYR A 200 5.26 -8.30 -7.13
CA TYR A 200 6.00 -7.17 -6.58
C TYR A 200 5.69 -5.88 -7.32
N VAL A 201 5.63 -5.90 -8.66
CA VAL A 201 5.24 -4.72 -9.45
C VAL A 201 3.87 -4.20 -9.02
N MET A 202 2.86 -5.06 -8.91
CA MET A 202 1.51 -4.66 -8.53
C MET A 202 1.42 -4.18 -7.07
N MET A 203 2.22 -4.76 -6.17
CA MET A 203 2.32 -4.30 -4.78
C MET A 203 2.99 -2.91 -4.64
N THR A 204 3.82 -2.51 -5.61
CA THR A 204 4.67 -1.32 -5.46
C THR A 204 4.35 -0.19 -6.43
N ILE A 205 4.32 -0.47 -7.74
CA ILE A 205 4.29 0.60 -8.73
C ILE A 205 2.98 1.42 -8.67
N PRO A 206 1.77 0.83 -8.58
CA PRO A 206 0.54 1.61 -8.56
C PRO A 206 0.52 2.72 -7.50
N HIS A 207 1.01 2.43 -6.28
CA HIS A 207 1.03 3.42 -5.19
C HIS A 207 2.16 4.45 -5.30
N ILE A 208 3.26 4.11 -5.98
CA ILE A 208 4.39 5.03 -6.16
C ILE A 208 4.02 6.15 -7.15
N LEU A 209 3.23 5.85 -8.19
CA LEU A 209 2.96 6.79 -9.27
C LEU A 209 2.40 8.15 -8.80
N PRO A 210 1.40 8.23 -7.88
CA PRO A 210 0.91 9.51 -7.36
C PRO A 210 1.96 10.40 -6.69
N HIS A 211 3.06 9.84 -6.18
CA HIS A 211 4.16 10.64 -5.62
C HIS A 211 5.04 11.30 -6.68
N THR A 212 4.89 10.91 -7.94
CA THR A 212 5.76 11.33 -9.06
C THR A 212 5.12 12.36 -9.99
N VAL A 213 3.91 12.83 -9.66
CA VAL A 213 3.16 13.82 -10.47
C VAL A 213 3.97 15.09 -10.69
N ASP A 214 4.70 15.54 -9.65
CA ASP A 214 5.47 16.77 -9.67
C ASP A 214 6.64 16.74 -10.68
N CYS A 215 7.09 15.55 -11.13
CA CYS A 215 8.16 15.41 -12.12
C CYS A 215 7.80 16.03 -13.48
N PHE A 216 6.52 16.17 -13.82
CA PHE A 216 6.09 16.67 -15.14
C PHE A 216 5.91 18.19 -15.22
N LYS A 217 6.13 18.92 -14.11
CA LYS A 217 5.95 20.38 -14.03
C LYS A 217 6.81 21.17 -15.04
N ASN A 218 7.96 20.63 -15.42
CA ASN A 218 8.90 21.28 -16.34
C ASN A 218 8.77 20.80 -17.79
N GLY A 219 7.66 20.14 -18.14
CA GLY A 219 7.38 19.60 -19.46
C GLY A 219 7.57 18.08 -19.57
N PHE A 220 6.97 17.48 -20.61
CA PHE A 220 6.89 16.03 -20.75
C PHE A 220 8.24 15.33 -20.91
N LEU A 221 9.12 15.85 -21.79
CA LEU A 221 10.37 15.16 -22.14
C LEU A 221 11.40 15.19 -20.99
N SER A 222 11.55 16.35 -20.34
CA SER A 222 12.36 16.54 -19.13
C SER A 222 11.79 15.73 -17.96
N GLY A 223 10.46 15.79 -17.78
CA GLY A 223 9.76 15.08 -16.73
C GLY A 223 9.81 13.56 -16.87
N LEU A 224 9.91 13.01 -18.09
CA LEU A 224 9.98 11.55 -18.29
C LEU A 224 11.25 10.95 -17.67
N ILE A 225 12.40 11.61 -17.84
CA ILE A 225 13.67 11.14 -17.25
C ILE A 225 13.61 11.24 -15.72
N GLU A 226 13.14 12.39 -15.21
CA GLU A 226 12.98 12.61 -13.77
C GLU A 226 12.00 11.60 -13.16
N TRP A 227 10.90 11.32 -13.85
CA TRP A 227 9.88 10.36 -13.44
C TRP A 227 10.43 8.94 -13.36
N VAL A 228 11.21 8.50 -14.35
CA VAL A 228 11.85 7.17 -14.32
C VAL A 228 12.80 7.05 -13.13
N ILE A 229 13.68 8.05 -12.94
CA ILE A 229 14.66 8.05 -11.84
C ILE A 229 13.94 8.06 -10.49
N THR A 230 12.96 8.95 -10.32
CA THR A 230 12.20 9.09 -9.08
C THR A 230 11.39 7.84 -8.77
N THR A 231 10.73 7.24 -9.78
CA THR A 231 10.00 5.97 -9.61
C THR A 231 10.93 4.85 -9.16
N ILE A 232 12.13 4.72 -9.77
CA ILE A 232 13.13 3.73 -9.36
C ILE A 232 13.59 3.99 -7.92
N LEU A 233 13.85 5.24 -7.54
CA LEU A 233 14.25 5.58 -6.18
C LEU A 233 13.17 5.24 -5.16
N TYR A 234 11.91 5.65 -5.39
CA TYR A 234 10.80 5.29 -4.51
C TYR A 234 10.60 3.78 -4.43
N LEU A 235 10.74 3.07 -5.55
CA LEU A 235 10.64 1.61 -5.61
C LEU A 235 11.72 0.94 -4.75
N LEU A 236 12.98 1.34 -4.90
CA LEU A 236 14.10 0.70 -4.21
C LEU A 236 14.16 1.08 -2.74
N VAL A 237 13.91 2.36 -2.42
CA VAL A 237 14.05 2.87 -1.06
C VAL A 237 12.82 2.52 -0.22
N PHE A 238 11.60 2.66 -0.72
CA PHE A 238 10.39 2.47 0.09
C PHE A 238 9.56 1.27 -0.38
N GLY A 239 9.15 1.24 -1.64
CA GLY A 239 8.16 0.29 -2.14
C GLY A 239 8.56 -1.19 -1.94
N LEU A 240 9.74 -1.59 -2.42
CA LEU A 240 10.22 -2.97 -2.33
C LEU A 240 10.51 -3.38 -0.90
N VAL A 241 11.00 -2.47 -0.06
CA VAL A 241 11.39 -2.80 1.32
C VAL A 241 10.19 -3.26 2.11
N PHE A 242 9.12 -2.47 2.07
CA PHE A 242 7.90 -2.82 2.77
C PHE A 242 7.14 -3.98 2.09
N ALA A 243 7.15 -4.08 0.75
CA ALA A 243 6.56 -5.24 0.06
C ALA A 243 7.29 -6.56 0.40
N VAL A 244 8.62 -6.54 0.47
CA VAL A 244 9.43 -7.70 0.89
C VAL A 244 9.17 -8.02 2.35
N LEU A 245 9.15 -7.01 3.23
CA LEU A 245 8.86 -7.19 4.66
C LEU A 245 7.49 -7.84 4.85
N GLN A 246 6.47 -7.35 4.17
CA GLN A 246 5.12 -7.89 4.19
C GLN A 246 5.06 -9.35 3.71
N ARG A 247 5.77 -9.70 2.62
CA ARG A 247 5.77 -11.07 2.07
C ARG A 247 6.61 -12.06 2.86
N LYS A 248 7.72 -11.62 3.47
CA LYS A 248 8.67 -12.49 4.17
C LYS A 248 8.36 -12.61 5.67
N ARG A 249 7.81 -11.55 6.25
CA ARG A 249 7.41 -11.47 7.65
C ARG A 249 5.88 -11.53 7.77
N ASP A 250 5.21 -10.39 7.70
CA ASP A 250 3.76 -10.26 7.80
C ASP A 250 3.29 -8.80 7.57
N ILE A 251 1.98 -8.63 7.37
CA ILE A 251 1.35 -7.33 7.13
C ILE A 251 1.59 -6.37 8.29
N SER A 252 1.42 -6.82 9.53
CA SER A 252 1.60 -5.95 10.69
C SER A 252 3.02 -5.41 10.82
N SER A 253 4.05 -6.20 10.51
CA SER A 253 5.44 -5.70 10.51
C SER A 253 5.68 -4.60 9.48
N ALA A 254 5.07 -4.70 8.30
CA ALA A 254 5.17 -3.67 7.27
C ALA A 254 4.41 -2.38 7.66
N MET A 255 3.19 -2.51 8.20
CA MET A 255 2.42 -1.37 8.76
C MET A 255 3.20 -0.65 9.85
N ILE A 256 3.78 -1.38 10.80
CA ILE A 256 4.57 -0.78 11.89
C ILE A 256 5.82 -0.11 11.34
N ALA A 257 6.52 -0.73 10.40
CA ALA A 257 7.70 -0.13 9.79
C ALA A 257 7.36 1.16 9.06
N HIS A 258 6.33 1.15 8.21
CA HIS A 258 5.87 2.33 7.48
C HIS A 258 5.42 3.44 8.43
N GLY A 259 4.55 3.12 9.38
CA GLY A 259 4.10 4.10 10.39
C GLY A 259 5.24 4.67 11.21
N THR A 260 6.29 3.88 11.50
CA THR A 260 7.49 4.40 12.19
C THR A 260 8.27 5.38 11.31
N VAL A 261 8.43 5.10 10.01
CA VAL A 261 9.07 6.04 9.07
C VAL A 261 8.30 7.36 9.02
N ASP A 262 6.98 7.28 8.87
CA ASP A 262 6.13 8.47 8.82
C ASP A 262 6.09 9.22 10.14
N PHE A 263 6.04 8.52 11.26
CA PHE A 263 6.11 9.12 12.58
C PHE A 263 7.40 9.93 12.76
N ILE A 264 8.56 9.38 12.35
CA ILE A 264 9.85 10.09 12.41
C ILE A 264 9.82 11.30 11.47
N ARG A 265 9.37 11.11 10.22
CA ARG A 265 9.26 12.17 9.22
C ARG A 265 8.42 13.34 9.74
N PHE A 266 7.24 13.05 10.26
CA PHE A 266 6.30 14.05 10.76
C PHE A 266 6.79 14.72 12.05
N CYS A 267 7.54 14.00 12.90
CA CYS A 267 8.15 14.59 14.09
C CYS A 267 9.23 15.62 13.72
N LEU A 268 9.96 15.40 12.62
CA LEU A 268 11.12 16.20 12.25
C LEU A 268 10.79 17.32 11.25
N PHE A 269 9.93 17.04 10.26
CA PHE A 269 9.65 17.93 9.13
C PHE A 269 8.22 18.48 9.11
N GLY A 270 7.43 18.20 10.16
CA GLY A 270 6.07 18.68 10.28
C GLY A 270 5.05 17.80 9.55
N LEU A 271 3.79 18.22 9.62
CA LEU A 271 2.66 17.48 9.06
C LEU A 271 2.54 17.75 7.55
N PRO A 272 2.13 16.78 6.73
CA PRO A 272 2.10 16.88 5.27
C PRO A 272 0.88 17.68 4.78
N PHE A 273 0.76 18.95 5.17
CA PHE A 273 -0.31 19.86 4.75
C PHE A 273 0.19 20.84 3.68
#